data_AF-A0A0B7FR60-F1
#
_entry.id   AF-A0A0B7FR60-F1
#
_cell.length_a   1.000
_cell.length_b   1.000
_cell.length_c   1.000
_cell.angle_alpha   90.00
_cell.angle_beta   90.00
_cell.angle_gamma   90.00
#
_symmetry.space_group_name_H-M   'P 1'
#
loop_
_entity.id
_entity.type
_entity.pdbx_description
1 polymer ?
#
loop_
_entity_poly.entity_id
_entity_poly.type
_entity_poly.pdbx_seq_one_letter_code
_entity_poly.pdbx_strand_id
1 'polypeptide(L)'
;MPNALTARRSSGAPLLQSLPAPIARLLQQIIPLLTPGDSSKSILPFIPRPIKWLVLLVFLFNARSWPGVWHMRVFASVIRIRLNGLLHKRGDGRAWWTSVSPVGRSVFPTRDGTDKGALSVLKCWASPDDCDWNGHLSNSCYAKNLDPARMQACIDWFPAFFGDNGWVALGGAHYHYIREIPINAHYEIRMSIGGWEDKWIYLVAKFVSHPKKSKSGSHGKPPHNAHAKPTAIPAITTPSTPLVTETSTPAEPVIPAVGATSFDASTVDDKLSPDIPSKSVLRTHDDDGALIHCIAVSTYCFKHGRITVPPKVVLAMCGFSLTEAGDKNNWTNANVLRDRRSARISDFLRGGWKSEDNTFWEASPKVDAERTRRVADLKKLTEGMDGLRTY
;
A
#
# COMPACT_ATOMS: atom_id res chain seq x y z
N MET A 1 59.74 57.08 11.26
CA MET A 1 59.17 55.71 11.28
C MET A 1 59.08 55.24 12.72
N PRO A 2 58.20 54.29 13.08
CA PRO A 2 56.95 53.83 12.44
C PRO A 2 55.73 54.45 13.19
N ASN A 3 54.44 54.15 12.97
CA ASN A 3 53.73 53.41 11.91
C ASN A 3 52.35 54.06 11.65
N ALA A 4 51.53 53.51 10.74
CA ALA A 4 50.10 53.82 10.62
C ALA A 4 49.26 52.53 10.42
N LEU A 5 48.05 52.49 10.99
CA LEU A 5 47.06 51.43 10.73
C LEU A 5 45.63 52.01 10.70
N THR A 6 45.20 52.46 9.51
CA THR A 6 43.80 52.77 9.23
C THR A 6 43.04 51.50 8.86
N ALA A 7 41.95 51.20 9.58
CA ALA A 7 41.17 49.99 9.38
C ALA A 7 40.44 49.99 8.02
N ARG A 8 40.78 49.02 7.17
CA ARG A 8 40.24 48.87 5.81
C ARG A 8 38.86 48.18 5.86
N ARG A 9 37.77 48.93 5.60
CA ARG A 9 36.44 48.33 5.35
C ARG A 9 36.54 47.39 4.14
N SER A 10 36.27 46.09 4.33
CA SER A 10 36.25 45.12 3.24
C SER A 10 34.98 45.27 2.40
N SER A 11 35.16 45.65 1.14
CA SER A 11 34.09 45.87 0.17
C SER A 11 33.57 44.55 -0.40
N GLY A 12 32.45 44.03 0.14
CA GLY A 12 31.72 42.88 -0.41
C GLY A 12 30.96 43.16 -1.73
N ALA A 13 31.37 44.17 -2.49
CA ALA A 13 30.65 44.71 -3.64
C ALA A 13 30.88 44.05 -5.04
N PRO A 14 31.94 43.25 -5.33
CA PRO A 14 32.24 42.90 -6.73
C PRO A 14 31.39 41.77 -7.32
N LEU A 15 30.69 40.97 -6.50
CA LEU A 15 29.96 39.78 -6.96
C LEU A 15 28.50 40.04 -7.40
N LEU A 16 27.91 41.18 -7.03
CA LEU A 16 26.53 41.54 -7.41
C LEU A 16 26.44 42.29 -8.76
N GLN A 17 27.57 42.77 -9.29
CA GLN A 17 27.62 43.57 -10.52
C GLN A 17 27.69 42.72 -11.81
N SER A 18 27.97 41.43 -11.71
CA SER A 18 28.07 40.50 -12.85
C SER A 18 26.77 39.74 -13.16
N LEU A 19 25.68 39.99 -12.42
CA LEU A 19 24.41 39.27 -12.58
C LEU A 19 23.43 40.04 -13.48
N PRO A 20 22.62 39.35 -14.31
CA PRO A 20 21.55 39.97 -15.09
C PRO A 20 20.62 40.82 -14.22
N ALA A 21 20.28 42.02 -14.68
CA ALA A 21 19.47 43.00 -13.96
C ALA A 21 18.19 42.47 -13.25
N PRO A 22 17.37 41.56 -13.83
CA PRO A 22 16.23 40.99 -13.09
C PRO A 22 16.65 40.11 -11.91
N ILE A 23 17.75 39.35 -12.04
CA ILE A 23 18.29 38.51 -10.96
C ILE A 23 18.90 39.38 -9.86
N ALA A 24 19.64 40.44 -10.23
CA ALA A 24 20.18 41.39 -9.27
C ALA A 24 19.07 42.10 -8.46
N ARG A 25 17.96 42.51 -9.11
CA ARG A 25 16.80 43.10 -8.43
C ARG A 25 16.08 42.10 -7.53
N LEU A 26 15.89 40.85 -7.97
CA LEU A 26 15.29 39.80 -7.15
C LEU A 26 16.15 39.50 -5.92
N LEU A 27 17.47 39.41 -6.07
CA LEU A 27 18.39 39.25 -4.94
C LEU A 27 18.36 40.46 -4.01
N GLN A 28 18.34 41.70 -4.52
CA GLN A 28 18.20 42.91 -3.68
C GLN A 28 16.88 42.96 -2.89
N GLN A 29 15.80 42.36 -3.39
CA GLN A 29 14.53 42.21 -2.67
C GLN A 29 14.56 41.08 -1.63
N ILE A 30 15.33 40.02 -1.89
CA ILE A 30 15.44 38.86 -1.01
C ILE A 30 16.47 39.08 0.12
N ILE A 31 17.59 39.76 -0.13
CA ILE A 31 18.67 39.99 0.85
C ILE A 31 18.18 40.58 2.19
N PRO A 32 17.26 41.59 2.23
CA PRO A 32 16.69 42.10 3.48
C PRO A 32 15.84 41.07 4.26
N LEU A 33 15.17 40.17 3.55
CA LEU A 33 14.45 39.02 4.15
C LEU A 33 15.44 37.96 4.67
N LEU A 34 16.67 37.95 4.15
CA LEU A 34 17.75 37.08 4.61
C LEU A 34 18.58 37.66 5.78
N THR A 35 18.60 38.99 5.96
CA THR A 35 19.40 39.61 7.02
C THR A 35 18.90 39.27 8.44
N PRO A 36 19.81 39.11 9.41
CA PRO A 36 19.46 38.75 10.78
C PRO A 36 18.79 39.92 11.52
N GLY A 37 17.46 39.98 11.46
CA GLY A 37 16.67 40.78 12.40
C GLY A 37 16.82 40.24 13.83
N ASP A 38 16.74 41.16 14.80
CA ASP A 38 16.99 40.98 16.25
C ASP A 38 16.82 39.52 16.76
N SER A 39 17.93 38.95 17.21
CA SER A 39 18.06 37.54 17.61
C SER A 39 17.75 37.31 19.09
N SER A 40 17.56 38.38 19.88
CA SER A 40 17.37 38.36 21.34
C SER A 40 16.19 37.53 21.85
N LYS A 41 15.22 37.19 20.98
CA LYS A 41 14.03 36.40 21.31
C LYS A 41 14.04 34.97 20.72
N SER A 42 15.19 34.49 20.24
CA SER A 42 15.28 33.20 19.54
C SER A 42 16.07 32.16 20.34
N ILE A 43 15.51 30.95 20.48
CA ILE A 43 16.11 29.80 21.19
C ILE A 43 17.51 29.43 20.65
N LEU A 44 17.75 29.67 19.36
CA LEU A 44 19.06 29.45 18.70
C LEU A 44 19.51 30.77 18.04
N PRO A 45 20.04 31.75 18.81
CA PRO A 45 20.27 33.12 18.32
C PRO A 45 21.33 33.18 17.21
N PHE A 46 22.23 32.19 17.16
CA PHE A 46 23.31 32.05 16.18
C PHE A 46 22.88 31.54 14.80
N ILE A 47 21.67 30.99 14.64
CA ILE A 47 21.19 30.52 13.32
C ILE A 47 20.41 31.65 12.61
N PRO A 48 20.80 32.05 11.38
CA PRO A 48 20.06 33.03 10.57
C PRO A 48 18.57 32.66 10.40
N ARG A 49 17.68 33.67 10.38
CA ARG A 49 16.22 33.48 10.21
C ARG A 49 15.84 32.65 8.97
N PRO A 50 16.48 32.78 7.79
CA PRO A 50 16.15 31.96 6.63
C PRO A 50 16.51 30.49 6.80
N ILE A 51 17.62 30.21 7.49
CA ILE A 51 18.04 28.85 7.80
C ILE A 51 17.06 28.23 8.80
N LYS A 52 16.54 29.00 9.77
CA LYS A 52 15.43 28.54 10.64
C LYS A 52 14.17 28.20 9.86
N TRP A 53 13.77 29.04 8.89
CA TRP A 53 12.61 28.75 8.03
C TRP A 53 12.84 27.55 7.12
N LEU A 54 14.04 27.41 6.53
CA LEU A 54 14.41 26.25 5.71
C LEU A 54 14.39 24.96 6.54
N VAL A 55 14.97 24.97 7.74
CA VAL A 55 14.93 23.84 8.68
C VAL A 55 13.48 23.50 9.04
N LEU A 56 12.65 24.48 9.38
CA LEU A 56 11.23 24.27 9.67
C LEU A 56 10.48 23.68 8.47
N LEU A 57 10.73 24.15 7.26
CA LEU A 57 10.15 23.61 6.03
C LEU A 57 10.60 22.15 5.81
N VAL A 58 11.88 21.83 5.98
CA VAL A 58 12.38 20.44 5.90
C VAL A 58 11.67 19.55 6.92
N PHE A 59 11.50 20.00 8.17
CA PHE A 59 10.74 19.28 9.18
C PHE A 59 9.27 19.08 8.76
N LEU A 60 8.60 20.11 8.23
CA LEU A 60 7.20 20.03 7.77
C LEU A 60 7.02 19.10 6.56
N PHE A 61 7.92 19.16 5.57
CA PHE A 61 7.90 18.25 4.42
C PHE A 61 8.10 16.78 4.83
N ASN A 62 8.88 16.53 5.88
CA ASN A 62 9.14 15.20 6.44
C ASN A 62 8.23 14.82 7.61
N ALA A 63 7.12 15.54 7.84
CA ALA A 63 6.25 15.35 9.01
C ALA A 63 5.68 13.93 9.15
N ARG A 64 5.48 13.20 8.05
CA ARG A 64 4.98 11.82 8.06
C ARG A 64 6.04 10.78 8.44
N SER A 65 7.31 11.19 8.49
CA SER A 65 8.47 10.39 8.87
C SER A 65 9.06 10.78 10.23
N TRP A 66 8.40 11.65 10.99
CA TRP A 66 8.81 11.98 12.36
C TRP A 66 8.71 10.76 13.31
N PRO A 67 9.55 10.69 14.37
CA PRO A 67 9.42 9.71 15.43
C PRO A 67 7.99 9.64 15.99
N GLY A 68 7.50 8.43 16.24
CA GLY A 68 6.14 8.20 16.74
C GLY A 68 5.03 8.23 15.68
N VAL A 69 5.20 8.90 14.53
CA VAL A 69 4.12 9.03 13.53
C VAL A 69 3.75 7.67 12.90
N TRP A 70 4.72 6.79 12.64
CA TRP A 70 4.44 5.40 12.22
C TRP A 70 3.57 4.67 13.25
N HIS A 71 3.91 4.77 14.55
CA HIS A 71 3.13 4.14 15.63
C HIS A 71 1.68 4.68 15.65
N MET A 72 1.51 6.00 15.58
CA MET A 72 0.17 6.61 15.54
C MET A 72 -0.63 6.15 14.32
N ARG A 73 -0.01 6.02 13.15
CA ARG A 73 -0.66 5.53 11.93
C ARG A 73 -1.06 4.05 12.04
N VAL A 74 -0.18 3.19 12.55
CA VAL A 74 -0.45 1.76 12.72
C VAL A 74 -1.54 1.55 13.78
N PHE A 75 -1.39 2.13 14.96
CA PHE A 75 -2.33 1.94 16.07
C PHE A 75 -3.62 2.76 15.94
N ALA A 76 -3.76 3.64 14.93
CA ALA A 76 -4.98 4.45 14.71
C ALA A 76 -6.26 3.60 14.73
N SER A 77 -6.27 2.45 14.05
CA SER A 77 -7.43 1.54 14.00
C SER A 77 -7.72 0.90 15.36
N VAL A 78 -6.67 0.55 16.12
CA VAL A 78 -6.78 0.00 17.48
C VAL A 78 -7.32 1.05 18.46
N ILE A 79 -6.77 2.27 18.42
CA ILE A 79 -7.22 3.40 19.23
C ILE A 79 -8.68 3.71 18.89
N ARG A 80 -9.03 3.79 17.59
CA ARG A 80 -10.40 4.06 17.14
C ARG A 80 -11.40 3.02 17.62
N ILE A 81 -11.14 1.71 17.49
CA ILE A 81 -12.07 0.69 17.97
C ILE A 81 -12.19 0.67 19.50
N ARG A 82 -11.09 0.92 20.23
CA ARG A 82 -11.11 0.98 21.71
C ARG A 82 -11.87 2.22 22.23
N LEU A 83 -11.67 3.39 21.64
CA LEU A 83 -12.43 4.61 21.95
C LEU A 83 -13.91 4.47 21.57
N ASN A 84 -14.20 3.91 20.39
CA ASN A 84 -15.56 3.62 19.96
C ASN A 84 -16.28 2.67 20.94
N GLY A 85 -15.58 1.63 21.40
CA GLY A 85 -16.05 0.74 22.45
C GLY A 85 -16.30 1.46 23.77
N LEU A 86 -15.38 2.31 24.24
CA LEU A 86 -15.56 3.06 25.48
C LEU A 86 -16.82 3.97 25.46
N LEU A 87 -17.11 4.59 24.31
CA LEU A 87 -18.23 5.53 24.15
C LEU A 87 -19.58 4.84 23.91
N HIS A 88 -19.61 3.75 23.13
CA HIS A 88 -20.86 3.14 22.63
C HIS A 88 -21.19 1.77 23.24
N LYS A 89 -20.29 1.14 24.00
CA LYS A 89 -20.56 -0.14 24.69
C LYS A 89 -21.44 0.07 25.93
N ARG A 90 -22.73 0.34 25.70
CA ARG A 90 -23.78 0.34 26.73
C ARG A 90 -24.44 -1.04 26.80
N GLY A 91 -24.82 -1.47 28.00
CA GLY A 91 -25.52 -2.74 28.23
C GLY A 91 -24.65 -4.00 28.07
N ASP A 92 -25.16 -5.00 27.34
CA ASP A 92 -24.62 -6.37 27.34
C ASP A 92 -23.28 -6.53 26.60
N GLY A 93 -22.85 -5.52 25.83
CA GLY A 93 -21.60 -5.49 25.08
C GLY A 93 -21.45 -6.50 23.95
N ARG A 94 -22.29 -7.55 23.86
CA ARG A 94 -22.31 -8.51 22.76
C ARG A 94 -22.97 -7.92 21.52
N ALA A 95 -23.99 -7.08 21.70
CA ALA A 95 -24.53 -6.29 20.60
C ALA A 95 -23.45 -5.45 19.91
N TRP A 96 -22.58 -4.79 20.69
CA TRP A 96 -21.45 -4.02 20.15
C TRP A 96 -20.41 -4.91 19.45
N TRP A 97 -19.96 -6.00 20.08
CA TRP A 97 -19.03 -6.94 19.45
C TRP A 97 -19.60 -7.58 18.16
N THR A 98 -20.90 -7.84 18.11
CA THR A 98 -21.62 -8.31 16.92
C THR A 98 -21.62 -7.26 15.81
N SER A 99 -21.80 -5.98 16.16
CA SER A 99 -21.82 -4.88 15.18
C SER A 99 -20.46 -4.55 14.54
N VAL A 100 -19.35 -4.88 15.20
CA VAL A 100 -17.99 -4.64 14.68
C VAL A 100 -17.36 -5.88 14.04
N SER A 101 -17.88 -7.08 14.31
CA SER A 101 -17.35 -8.33 13.76
C SER A 101 -17.92 -8.63 12.37
N PRO A 102 -17.19 -9.34 11.48
CA PRO A 102 -17.65 -9.70 10.13
C PRO A 102 -18.71 -10.83 10.12
N VAL A 103 -19.77 -10.68 10.91
CA VAL A 103 -20.78 -11.72 11.17
C VAL A 103 -21.57 -12.10 9.91
N GLY A 104 -21.40 -13.34 9.45
CA GLY A 104 -22.00 -13.87 8.24
C GLY A 104 -21.32 -13.46 6.94
N ARG A 105 -20.24 -12.67 7.00
CA ARG A 105 -19.45 -12.31 5.82
C ARG A 105 -18.70 -13.53 5.30
N SER A 106 -18.57 -13.69 3.99
CA SER A 106 -17.71 -14.72 3.42
C SER A 106 -16.22 -14.36 3.59
N VAL A 107 -15.35 -15.38 3.66
CA VAL A 107 -13.90 -15.12 3.68
C VAL A 107 -13.37 -14.72 2.31
N PHE A 108 -13.84 -15.37 1.24
CA PHE A 108 -13.51 -15.06 -0.15
C PHE A 108 -14.67 -14.33 -0.85
N PRO A 109 -14.41 -13.51 -1.88
CA PRO A 109 -15.46 -12.90 -2.69
C PRO A 109 -16.40 -13.96 -3.29
N THR A 110 -17.70 -13.69 -3.27
CA THR A 110 -18.69 -14.60 -3.87
C THR A 110 -18.75 -14.42 -5.38
N ARG A 111 -19.14 -15.48 -6.12
CA ARG A 111 -19.12 -15.49 -7.60
C ARG A 111 -20.14 -14.55 -8.24
N ASP A 112 -21.23 -14.28 -7.53
CA ASP A 112 -22.30 -13.33 -7.83
C ASP A 112 -21.97 -11.89 -7.40
N GLY A 113 -20.85 -11.67 -6.69
CA GLY A 113 -20.40 -10.35 -6.24
C GLY A 113 -21.21 -9.73 -5.09
N THR A 114 -22.14 -10.48 -4.50
CA THR A 114 -22.98 -10.01 -3.38
C THR A 114 -22.17 -9.75 -2.11
N ASP A 115 -21.14 -10.57 -1.83
CA ASP A 115 -20.14 -10.30 -0.80
C ASP A 115 -18.75 -10.18 -1.45
N LYS A 116 -18.01 -9.13 -1.08
CA LYS A 116 -16.63 -8.88 -1.52
C LYS A 116 -15.60 -9.72 -0.76
N GLY A 117 -16.04 -10.68 0.07
CA GLY A 117 -15.19 -11.45 0.96
C GLY A 117 -14.54 -10.57 2.01
N ALA A 118 -13.49 -11.06 2.66
CA ALA A 118 -12.69 -10.31 3.63
C ALA A 118 -11.82 -9.21 2.98
N LEU A 119 -12.47 -8.20 2.39
CA LEU A 119 -11.82 -7.00 1.82
C LEU A 119 -11.76 -5.88 2.88
N SER A 120 -10.58 -5.28 3.07
CA SER A 120 -10.36 -4.02 3.78
C SER A 120 -9.54 -3.07 2.90
N VAL A 121 -9.81 -1.77 2.94
CA VAL A 121 -9.20 -0.78 2.04
C VAL A 121 -8.65 0.39 2.85
N LEU A 122 -7.35 0.67 2.72
CA LEU A 122 -6.72 1.87 3.28
C LEU A 122 -6.40 2.86 2.14
N LYS A 123 -7.00 4.05 2.19
CA LYS A 123 -6.67 5.15 1.27
C LYS A 123 -5.38 5.81 1.68
N CYS A 124 -4.49 6.00 0.72
CA CYS A 124 -3.14 6.49 0.90
C CYS A 124 -2.80 7.59 -0.11
N TRP A 125 -1.72 8.30 0.17
CA TRP A 125 -1.16 9.36 -0.66
C TRP A 125 0.36 9.22 -0.65
N ALA A 126 0.98 9.27 -1.83
CA ALA A 126 2.43 9.24 -2.00
C ALA A 126 2.98 10.63 -1.67
N SER A 127 3.20 10.88 -0.38
CA SER A 127 3.79 12.12 0.10
C SER A 127 5.25 12.23 -0.37
N PRO A 128 5.80 13.46 -0.53
CA PRO A 128 7.19 13.64 -0.96
C PRO A 128 8.23 12.91 -0.09
N ASP A 129 7.97 12.72 1.20
CA ASP A 129 8.84 11.98 2.13
C ASP A 129 8.66 10.44 2.12
N ASP A 130 7.63 9.94 1.43
CA ASP A 130 7.48 8.50 1.12
C ASP A 130 8.09 8.15 -0.27
N CYS A 131 8.55 9.15 -1.03
CA CYS A 131 9.13 8.99 -2.37
C CYS A 131 10.66 8.99 -2.36
N ASP A 132 11.27 8.30 -3.33
CA ASP A 132 12.73 8.27 -3.51
C ASP A 132 13.21 9.25 -4.60
N TRP A 133 14.51 9.18 -4.93
CA TRP A 133 15.19 10.02 -5.91
C TRP A 133 14.51 10.02 -7.31
N ASN A 134 13.86 8.94 -7.70
CA ASN A 134 13.21 8.82 -9.01
C ASN A 134 11.83 9.51 -9.05
N GLY A 135 11.36 10.06 -7.92
CA GLY A 135 10.05 10.72 -7.87
C GLY A 135 8.87 9.75 -7.80
N HIS A 136 9.10 8.49 -7.43
CA HIS A 136 8.06 7.50 -7.15
C HIS A 136 8.12 7.00 -5.71
N LEU A 137 7.02 6.41 -5.21
CA LEU A 137 6.94 5.79 -3.89
C LEU A 137 8.10 4.81 -3.71
N SER A 138 8.93 5.01 -2.67
CA SER A 138 10.10 4.15 -2.44
C SER A 138 9.68 2.72 -2.17
N ASN A 139 10.45 1.73 -2.65
CA ASN A 139 10.27 0.31 -2.33
C ASN A 139 10.12 0.06 -0.82
N SER A 140 10.92 0.76 0.00
CA SER A 140 10.82 0.72 1.48
C SER A 140 9.48 1.26 2.01
N CYS A 141 8.89 2.24 1.33
CA CYS A 141 7.65 2.88 1.73
C CYS A 141 6.40 2.08 1.37
N TYR A 142 6.47 1.11 0.46
CA TYR A 142 5.41 0.08 0.34
C TYR A 142 5.28 -0.70 1.65
N ALA A 143 6.39 -1.12 2.28
CA ALA A 143 6.33 -1.79 3.59
C ALA A 143 5.81 -0.86 4.70
N LYS A 144 6.40 0.35 4.84
CA LYS A 144 5.99 1.41 5.78
C LYS A 144 4.48 1.69 5.74
N ASN A 145 3.90 1.74 4.54
CA ASN A 145 2.49 2.06 4.32
C ASN A 145 1.58 0.82 4.38
N LEU A 146 2.12 -0.40 4.23
CA LEU A 146 1.36 -1.65 4.38
C LEU A 146 1.07 -2.00 5.84
N ASP A 147 1.93 -1.65 6.79
CA ASP A 147 1.69 -1.93 8.22
C ASP A 147 0.37 -1.35 8.79
N PRO A 148 0.02 -0.06 8.56
CA PRO A 148 -1.28 0.44 9.00
C PRO A 148 -2.46 -0.22 8.24
N ALA A 149 -2.27 -0.62 6.98
CA ALA A 149 -3.30 -1.35 6.23
C ALA A 149 -3.52 -2.77 6.78
N ARG A 150 -2.44 -3.49 7.12
CA ARG A 150 -2.49 -4.77 7.83
C ARG A 150 -3.17 -4.64 9.19
N MET A 151 -2.85 -3.61 9.97
CA MET A 151 -3.46 -3.40 11.29
C MET A 151 -4.95 -3.05 11.17
N GLN A 152 -5.34 -2.20 10.21
CA GLN A 152 -6.75 -1.93 9.90
C GLN A 152 -7.47 -3.24 9.53
N ALA A 153 -6.94 -3.98 8.57
CA ALA A 153 -7.52 -5.25 8.13
C ALA A 153 -7.66 -6.28 9.27
N CYS A 154 -6.64 -6.41 10.13
CA CYS A 154 -6.72 -7.29 11.30
C CYS A 154 -7.84 -6.85 12.26
N ILE A 155 -8.01 -5.54 12.51
CA ILE A 155 -9.07 -5.02 13.37
C ILE A 155 -10.46 -5.16 12.74
N ASP A 156 -10.58 -5.04 11.41
CA ASP A 156 -11.83 -5.23 10.67
C ASP A 156 -12.27 -6.71 10.63
N TRP A 157 -11.31 -7.64 10.60
CA TRP A 157 -11.57 -9.08 10.41
C TRP A 157 -11.58 -9.88 11.71
N PHE A 158 -10.76 -9.50 12.69
CA PHE A 158 -10.54 -10.27 13.92
C PHE A 158 -10.83 -9.50 15.23
N PRO A 159 -11.79 -8.56 15.29
CA PRO A 159 -11.97 -7.70 16.48
C PRO A 159 -12.35 -8.51 17.73
N ALA A 160 -13.16 -9.57 17.57
CA ALA A 160 -13.55 -10.44 18.66
C ALA A 160 -12.37 -11.25 19.21
N PHE A 161 -11.48 -11.78 18.36
CA PHE A 161 -10.28 -12.50 18.79
C PHE A 161 -9.32 -11.60 19.60
N PHE A 162 -9.13 -10.33 19.21
CA PHE A 162 -8.40 -9.35 20.04
C PHE A 162 -9.15 -8.94 21.32
N GLY A 163 -10.48 -9.10 21.36
CA GLY A 163 -11.29 -9.00 22.57
C GLY A 163 -11.07 -10.18 23.52
N ASP A 164 -10.89 -11.38 22.97
CA ASP A 164 -10.63 -12.64 23.68
C ASP A 164 -9.14 -12.82 24.07
N ASN A 165 -8.36 -11.74 24.14
CA ASN A 165 -6.90 -11.73 24.42
C ASN A 165 -6.03 -12.51 23.41
N GLY A 166 -6.56 -12.78 22.21
CA GLY A 166 -5.77 -13.22 21.06
C GLY A 166 -4.86 -12.10 20.52
N TRP A 167 -3.76 -12.48 19.89
CA TRP A 167 -2.87 -11.57 19.16
C TRP A 167 -2.36 -12.22 17.87
N VAL A 168 -1.85 -11.40 16.95
CA VAL A 168 -1.37 -11.83 15.63
C VAL A 168 0.11 -11.53 15.48
N ALA A 169 0.87 -12.45 14.90
CA ALA A 169 2.29 -12.26 14.60
C ALA A 169 2.53 -12.38 13.09
N LEU A 170 3.19 -11.38 12.51
CA LEU A 170 3.69 -11.42 11.13
C LEU A 170 4.86 -12.41 11.05
N GLY A 171 4.76 -13.42 10.18
CA GLY A 171 5.81 -14.40 9.93
C GLY A 171 6.76 -14.02 8.80
N GLY A 172 6.25 -13.29 7.80
CA GLY A 172 7.02 -12.87 6.63
C GLY A 172 6.20 -12.03 5.67
N ALA A 173 6.87 -11.35 4.73
CA ALA A 173 6.25 -10.55 3.69
C ALA A 173 7.06 -10.58 2.40
N HIS A 174 6.36 -10.76 1.27
CA HIS A 174 6.92 -10.75 -0.08
C HIS A 174 6.27 -9.61 -0.85
N TYR A 175 7.03 -8.93 -1.72
CA TYR A 175 6.57 -7.79 -2.51
C TYR A 175 6.96 -8.00 -3.98
N HIS A 176 6.03 -7.78 -4.89
CA HIS A 176 6.25 -7.77 -6.32
C HIS A 176 5.84 -6.40 -6.87
N TYR A 177 6.84 -5.64 -7.29
CA TYR A 177 6.70 -4.28 -7.83
C TYR A 177 6.47 -4.35 -9.35
N ILE A 178 5.30 -3.90 -9.80
CA ILE A 178 4.80 -4.05 -11.17
C ILE A 178 4.83 -2.70 -11.90
N ARG A 179 4.39 -1.63 -11.23
CA ARG A 179 4.41 -0.25 -11.73
C ARG A 179 4.67 0.74 -10.60
N GLU A 180 5.34 1.84 -10.92
CA GLU A 180 5.59 2.94 -10.00
C GLU A 180 4.31 3.67 -9.57
N ILE A 181 4.26 4.14 -8.32
CA ILE A 181 3.27 5.11 -7.83
C ILE A 181 3.97 6.47 -7.82
N PRO A 182 3.63 7.42 -8.72
CA PRO A 182 4.34 8.68 -8.81
C PRO A 182 4.08 9.58 -7.60
N ILE A 183 5.02 10.49 -7.32
CA ILE A 183 4.90 11.49 -6.27
C ILE A 183 3.58 12.25 -6.34
N ASN A 184 3.00 12.53 -5.17
CA ASN A 184 1.70 13.19 -5.00
C ASN A 184 0.48 12.38 -5.52
N ALA A 185 0.65 11.14 -5.99
CA ALA A 185 -0.47 10.28 -6.37
C ALA A 185 -1.30 9.83 -5.16
N HIS A 186 -2.61 9.69 -5.38
CA HIS A 186 -3.51 9.01 -4.45
C HIS A 186 -3.66 7.55 -4.88
N TYR A 187 -3.58 6.64 -3.91
CA TYR A 187 -3.66 5.21 -4.15
C TYR A 187 -4.40 4.51 -3.00
N GLU A 188 -4.81 3.27 -3.21
CA GLU A 188 -5.46 2.43 -2.21
C GLU A 188 -4.60 1.18 -1.95
N ILE A 189 -4.54 0.76 -0.68
CA ILE A 189 -4.03 -0.55 -0.30
C ILE A 189 -5.23 -1.44 0.00
N ARG A 190 -5.52 -2.38 -0.91
CA ARG A 190 -6.63 -3.33 -0.80
C ARG A 190 -6.12 -4.62 -0.18
N MET A 191 -6.45 -4.84 1.08
CA MET A 191 -6.14 -6.04 1.85
C MET A 191 -7.22 -7.09 1.65
N SER A 192 -6.82 -8.34 1.42
CA SER A 192 -7.72 -9.48 1.31
C SER A 192 -7.13 -10.73 1.96
N ILE A 193 -7.98 -11.67 2.39
CA ILE A 193 -7.53 -13.00 2.82
C ILE A 193 -7.31 -13.86 1.56
N GLY A 194 -6.06 -14.26 1.33
CA GLY A 194 -5.67 -15.12 0.21
C GLY A 194 -6.03 -16.58 0.46
N GLY A 195 -5.81 -17.07 1.68
CA GLY A 195 -6.06 -18.45 2.07
C GLY A 195 -5.40 -18.78 3.41
N TRP A 196 -5.54 -20.02 3.88
CA TRP A 196 -4.90 -20.46 5.11
C TRP A 196 -4.56 -21.95 5.13
N GLU A 197 -3.59 -22.28 5.97
CA GLU A 197 -3.15 -23.61 6.38
C GLU A 197 -3.46 -23.80 7.88
N ASP A 198 -2.90 -24.84 8.52
CA ASP A 198 -3.11 -25.13 9.94
C ASP A 198 -2.50 -24.07 10.88
N LYS A 199 -1.38 -23.46 10.47
CA LYS A 199 -0.61 -22.49 11.27
C LYS A 199 -0.68 -21.06 10.73
N TRP A 200 -0.67 -20.92 9.41
CA TRP A 200 -0.47 -19.64 8.72
C TRP A 200 -1.72 -19.21 7.95
N ILE A 201 -2.06 -17.93 8.05
CA ILE A 201 -2.98 -17.25 7.14
C ILE A 201 -2.18 -16.35 6.19
N TYR A 202 -2.56 -16.36 4.92
CA TYR A 202 -1.96 -15.55 3.88
C TYR A 202 -2.84 -14.33 3.61
N LEU A 203 -2.28 -13.14 3.78
CA LEU A 203 -2.94 -11.86 3.48
C LEU A 203 -2.36 -11.28 2.19
N VAL A 204 -3.21 -11.01 1.21
CA VAL A 204 -2.82 -10.43 -0.09
C VAL A 204 -3.21 -8.95 -0.09
N ALA A 205 -2.21 -8.10 -0.30
CA ALA A 205 -2.35 -6.66 -0.48
C ALA A 205 -2.16 -6.32 -1.96
N LYS A 206 -3.10 -5.56 -2.55
CA LYS A 206 -2.91 -4.90 -3.84
C LYS A 206 -2.79 -3.39 -3.62
N PHE A 207 -1.69 -2.81 -4.07
CA PHE A 207 -1.54 -1.36 -4.19
C PHE A 207 -2.11 -0.96 -5.53
N VAL A 208 -3.18 -0.15 -5.52
CA VAL A 208 -3.89 0.23 -6.75
C VAL A 208 -4.16 1.72 -6.84
N SER A 209 -4.25 2.25 -8.06
CA SER A 209 -4.76 3.60 -8.29
C SER A 209 -5.83 3.58 -9.39
N HIS A 210 -6.86 4.41 -9.25
CA HIS A 210 -7.79 4.63 -10.35
C HIS A 210 -7.17 5.62 -11.33
N PRO A 211 -7.16 5.33 -12.64
CA PRO A 211 -6.75 6.34 -13.62
C PRO A 211 -7.65 7.57 -13.45
N LYS A 212 -7.04 8.76 -13.41
CA LYS A 212 -7.82 10.01 -13.45
C LYS A 212 -8.63 9.96 -14.74
N LYS A 213 -9.97 9.87 -14.64
CA LYS A 213 -10.85 10.12 -15.79
C LYS A 213 -10.40 11.43 -16.40
N SER A 214 -9.86 11.39 -17.62
CA SER A 214 -9.65 12.60 -18.38
C SER A 214 -11.02 13.28 -18.42
N LYS A 215 -11.06 14.58 -18.06
CA LYS A 215 -12.22 15.37 -18.43
C LYS A 215 -12.20 15.36 -19.94
N SER A 216 -13.09 14.58 -20.55
CA SER A 216 -13.39 14.68 -21.97
C SER A 216 -13.86 16.11 -22.19
N GLY A 217 -12.92 16.96 -22.61
CA GLY A 217 -13.24 18.29 -23.08
C GLY A 217 -14.08 18.09 -24.32
N SER A 218 -15.34 18.52 -24.25
CA SER A 218 -16.16 18.72 -25.44
C SER A 218 -15.48 19.82 -26.27
N HIS A 219 -14.55 19.41 -27.12
CA HIS A 219 -13.98 20.27 -28.15
C HIS A 219 -14.81 20.07 -29.42
N GLY A 220 -15.80 20.95 -29.58
CA GLY A 220 -16.24 21.34 -30.91
C GLY A 220 -15.01 21.79 -31.71
N LYS A 221 -14.90 21.30 -32.95
CA LYS A 221 -13.74 21.50 -33.83
C LYS A 221 -13.43 22.99 -34.02
N PRO A 222 -12.23 23.47 -33.66
CA PRO A 222 -11.66 24.67 -34.27
C PRO A 222 -11.07 24.32 -35.64
N PRO A 223 -10.95 25.28 -36.57
CA PRO A 223 -10.45 25.01 -37.91
C PRO A 223 -8.94 24.71 -37.95
N HIS A 224 -8.55 24.04 -39.03
CA HIS A 224 -7.16 23.73 -39.38
C HIS A 224 -6.27 24.99 -39.32
N ASN A 225 -5.17 24.91 -38.57
CA ASN A 225 -3.99 25.75 -38.80
C ASN A 225 -2.74 24.88 -38.66
N ALA A 226 -1.99 24.74 -39.74
CA ALA A 226 -0.68 24.10 -39.71
C ALA A 226 0.33 25.01 -39.00
N HIS A 227 1.42 24.43 -38.50
CA HIS A 227 2.53 25.08 -37.79
C HIS A 227 2.30 25.46 -36.30
N ALA A 228 2.17 24.44 -35.46
CA ALA A 228 2.76 24.46 -34.11
C ALA A 228 3.21 23.04 -33.72
N LYS A 229 4.50 22.83 -33.42
CA LYS A 229 4.98 21.58 -32.79
C LYS A 229 4.74 21.67 -31.28
N PRO A 230 3.99 20.75 -30.65
CA PRO A 230 3.94 20.65 -29.21
C PRO A 230 5.23 19.97 -28.70
N THR A 231 5.96 20.62 -27.80
CA THR A 231 7.05 19.98 -27.07
C THR A 231 6.45 19.03 -26.03
N ALA A 232 6.34 17.75 -26.38
CA ALA A 232 5.99 16.71 -25.42
C ALA A 232 7.15 16.50 -24.44
N ILE A 233 6.91 16.69 -23.15
CA ILE A 233 7.81 16.20 -22.10
C ILE A 233 7.56 14.69 -21.99
N PRO A 234 8.54 13.82 -22.28
CA PRO A 234 8.36 12.39 -22.12
C PRO A 234 8.27 12.04 -20.63
N ALA A 235 7.17 11.42 -20.22
CA ALA A 235 7.10 10.75 -18.93
C ALA A 235 7.97 9.48 -19.02
N ILE A 236 9.15 9.52 -18.39
CA ILE A 236 10.05 8.36 -18.31
C ILE A 236 9.47 7.39 -17.27
N THR A 237 8.49 6.60 -17.69
CA THR A 237 7.95 5.47 -16.91
C THR A 237 8.65 4.19 -17.36
N THR A 238 9.64 3.74 -16.60
CA THR A 238 10.34 2.48 -16.89
C THR A 238 9.73 1.35 -16.05
N PRO A 239 8.95 0.41 -16.61
CA PRO A 239 8.44 -0.71 -15.84
C PRO A 239 9.60 -1.60 -15.37
N SER A 240 9.57 -2.02 -14.10
CA SER A 240 10.59 -2.87 -13.45
C SER A 240 10.62 -4.32 -13.96
N THR A 241 9.94 -4.62 -15.06
CA THR A 241 9.89 -5.92 -15.74
C THR A 241 9.54 -5.66 -17.20
N PRO A 242 10.21 -6.30 -18.19
CA PRO A 242 9.91 -6.12 -19.59
C PRO A 242 8.54 -6.71 -19.94
N LEU A 243 7.52 -5.86 -19.93
CA LEU A 243 6.19 -6.18 -20.43
C LEU A 243 6.23 -6.10 -21.97
N VAL A 244 6.32 -7.26 -22.63
CA VAL A 244 6.20 -7.34 -24.10
C VAL A 244 4.75 -7.08 -24.49
N THR A 245 4.38 -5.80 -24.68
CA THR A 245 3.36 -5.30 -25.62
C THR A 245 3.47 -3.77 -25.67
N GLU A 246 4.23 -3.25 -26.64
CA GLU A 246 3.94 -2.05 -27.46
C GLU A 246 5.22 -1.69 -28.25
N THR A 247 5.16 -1.80 -29.58
CA THR A 247 6.33 -1.62 -30.45
C THR A 247 6.62 -0.13 -30.64
N SER A 248 7.44 0.45 -29.75
CA SER A 248 8.02 1.79 -29.92
C SER A 248 9.54 1.68 -30.07
N THR A 249 9.98 1.47 -31.31
CA THR A 249 11.40 1.40 -31.68
C THR A 249 12.10 2.75 -31.48
N PRO A 250 13.21 2.84 -30.72
CA PRO A 250 14.06 4.02 -30.71
C PRO A 250 14.90 4.10 -32.00
N ALA A 251 15.11 5.30 -32.52
CA ALA A 251 15.76 5.52 -33.82
C ALA A 251 17.28 5.71 -33.74
N GLU A 252 18.01 5.17 -34.71
CA GLU A 252 19.33 5.65 -35.18
C GLU A 252 19.67 5.02 -36.56
N PRO A 253 20.66 5.51 -37.32
CA PRO A 253 20.63 6.76 -38.09
C PRO A 253 20.54 6.55 -39.64
N VAL A 254 20.40 7.65 -40.39
CA VAL A 254 20.14 7.67 -41.84
C VAL A 254 21.39 7.45 -42.70
N ILE A 255 21.31 6.53 -43.69
CA ILE A 255 22.08 6.52 -44.94
C ILE A 255 21.12 6.13 -46.10
N PRO A 256 21.17 6.75 -47.31
CA PRO A 256 20.01 6.78 -48.21
C PRO A 256 20.01 5.81 -49.42
N ALA A 257 18.78 5.43 -49.83
CA ALA A 257 18.36 4.88 -51.13
C ALA A 257 18.93 3.49 -51.53
N VAL A 258 18.31 2.65 -52.36
CA VAL A 258 17.21 2.77 -53.35
C VAL A 258 16.34 1.49 -53.32
N GLY A 259 15.05 1.57 -53.67
CA GLY A 259 14.28 0.40 -54.16
C GLY A 259 12.97 0.15 -53.42
N ALA A 260 11.85 0.47 -54.05
CA ALA A 260 10.52 0.16 -53.53
C ALA A 260 10.00 -1.16 -54.11
N THR A 261 9.67 -2.12 -53.24
CA THR A 261 8.71 -3.20 -53.53
C THR A 261 7.78 -3.35 -52.33
N SER A 262 6.47 -3.37 -52.60
CA SER A 262 5.45 -3.61 -51.59
C SER A 262 5.46 -5.08 -51.18
N PHE A 263 5.65 -5.35 -49.89
CA PHE A 263 5.36 -6.67 -49.33
C PHE A 263 4.06 -6.63 -48.52
N ASP A 264 3.10 -7.43 -48.98
CA ASP A 264 1.82 -7.68 -48.35
C ASP A 264 2.06 -8.42 -47.02
N ALA A 265 1.58 -7.87 -45.91
CA ALA A 265 1.78 -8.42 -44.57
C ALA A 265 0.66 -9.40 -44.17
N SER A 266 0.14 -10.16 -45.13
CA SER A 266 -0.75 -11.29 -44.90
C SER A 266 0.01 -12.60 -45.12
N THR A 267 -0.12 -13.53 -44.16
CA THR A 267 0.45 -14.90 -44.20
C THR A 267 1.94 -15.05 -43.88
N VAL A 268 2.31 -14.98 -42.60
CA VAL A 268 3.28 -15.92 -41.96
C VAL A 268 3.13 -15.87 -40.43
N ASP A 269 2.56 -16.93 -39.84
CA ASP A 269 3.08 -17.57 -38.61
C ASP A 269 2.30 -18.86 -38.23
N ASP A 270 1.86 -19.63 -39.24
CA ASP A 270 1.49 -21.04 -39.04
C ASP A 270 2.75 -21.92 -39.03
N LYS A 271 3.48 -21.89 -37.90
CA LYS A 271 4.38 -22.95 -37.39
C LYS A 271 5.14 -22.51 -36.12
N LEU A 272 4.46 -22.52 -34.99
CA LEU A 272 5.11 -22.62 -33.68
C LEU A 272 4.51 -23.82 -32.92
N SER A 273 5.36 -24.55 -32.19
CA SER A 273 5.07 -25.89 -31.66
C SER A 273 3.81 -25.95 -30.76
N PRO A 274 3.01 -27.03 -30.83
CA PRO A 274 1.71 -27.12 -30.17
C PRO A 274 1.75 -27.21 -28.63
N ASP A 275 2.92 -27.47 -28.03
CA ASP A 275 3.06 -27.80 -26.60
C ASP A 275 3.59 -26.66 -25.72
N ILE A 276 3.55 -25.40 -26.17
CA ILE A 276 3.81 -24.26 -25.28
C ILE A 276 2.47 -23.84 -24.63
N PRO A 277 2.26 -24.09 -23.32
CA PRO A 277 1.06 -23.59 -22.65
C PRO A 277 1.02 -22.07 -22.77
N SER A 278 -0.12 -21.54 -23.22
CA SER A 278 -0.28 -20.11 -23.50
C SER A 278 0.15 -19.28 -22.30
N LYS A 279 1.15 -18.40 -22.50
CA LYS A 279 1.68 -17.55 -21.42
C LYS A 279 0.54 -16.77 -20.81
N SER A 280 0.24 -17.05 -19.54
CA SER A 280 -0.85 -16.41 -18.82
C SER A 280 -0.64 -14.90 -18.83
N VAL A 281 -1.55 -14.16 -19.46
CA VAL A 281 -1.50 -12.69 -19.50
C VAL A 281 -1.51 -12.16 -18.07
N LEU A 282 -0.41 -11.53 -17.66
CA LEU A 282 -0.27 -10.98 -16.32
C LEU A 282 -1.30 -9.85 -16.12
N ARG A 283 -2.14 -9.98 -15.09
CA ARG A 283 -3.17 -8.98 -14.79
C ARG A 283 -2.54 -7.66 -14.36
N THR A 284 -2.66 -6.64 -15.21
CA THR A 284 -2.22 -5.27 -14.94
C THR A 284 -3.24 -4.44 -14.18
N HIS A 285 -4.51 -4.84 -14.20
CA HIS A 285 -5.63 -4.16 -13.54
C HIS A 285 -6.37 -5.11 -12.59
N ASP A 286 -6.96 -4.54 -11.54
CA ASP A 286 -7.86 -5.21 -10.62
C ASP A 286 -9.25 -5.37 -11.25
N ASP A 287 -10.15 -6.16 -10.64
CA ASP A 287 -11.44 -6.52 -11.24
C ASP A 287 -12.39 -5.32 -11.49
N ASP A 288 -12.12 -4.16 -10.88
CA ASP A 288 -12.84 -2.89 -11.08
C ASP A 288 -12.10 -1.90 -12.02
N GLY A 289 -11.05 -2.35 -12.72
CA GLY A 289 -10.24 -1.52 -13.60
C GLY A 289 -9.26 -0.58 -12.88
N ALA A 290 -9.06 -0.71 -11.56
CA ALA A 290 -7.97 -0.01 -10.88
C ALA A 290 -6.61 -0.56 -11.33
N LEU A 291 -5.64 0.31 -11.61
CA LEU A 291 -4.30 -0.08 -12.04
C LEU A 291 -3.51 -0.68 -10.88
N ILE A 292 -2.91 -1.85 -11.06
CA ILE A 292 -2.09 -2.51 -10.03
C ILE A 292 -0.63 -2.04 -10.12
N HIS A 293 -0.10 -1.57 -8.99
CA HIS A 293 1.27 -1.08 -8.85
C HIS A 293 2.19 -2.09 -8.14
N CYS A 294 1.69 -2.69 -7.07
CA CYS A 294 2.42 -3.70 -6.30
C CYS A 294 1.44 -4.73 -5.75
N ILE A 295 1.86 -5.99 -5.76
CA ILE A 295 1.20 -7.06 -5.00
C ILE A 295 2.13 -7.42 -3.85
N ALA A 296 1.61 -7.51 -2.63
CA ALA A 296 2.36 -8.01 -1.49
C ALA A 296 1.61 -9.14 -0.78
N VAL A 297 2.32 -10.19 -0.40
CA VAL A 297 1.78 -11.34 0.33
C VAL A 297 2.42 -11.38 1.71
N SER A 298 1.59 -11.41 2.76
CA SER A 298 2.05 -11.42 4.15
C SER A 298 1.54 -12.68 4.86
N THR A 299 2.42 -13.42 5.53
CA THR A 299 2.03 -14.58 6.34
C THR A 299 1.83 -14.15 7.79
N TYR A 300 0.75 -14.62 8.41
CA TYR A 300 0.42 -14.34 9.81
C TYR A 300 0.09 -15.62 10.55
N CYS A 301 0.43 -15.68 11.84
CA CYS A 301 -0.08 -16.71 12.75
C CYS A 301 -0.86 -16.08 13.90
N PHE A 302 -1.88 -16.79 14.38
CA PHE A 302 -2.70 -16.37 15.51
C PHE A 302 -2.19 -17.02 16.80
N LYS A 303 -2.21 -16.25 17.88
CA LYS A 303 -1.66 -16.64 19.17
C LYS A 303 -2.61 -16.30 20.31
N HIS A 304 -2.74 -17.21 21.28
CA HIS A 304 -3.40 -16.95 22.56
C HIS A 304 -2.43 -17.34 23.68
N GLY A 305 -1.88 -16.33 24.37
CA GLY A 305 -0.65 -16.52 25.15
C GLY A 305 0.50 -17.00 24.26
N ARG A 306 1.09 -18.16 24.60
CA ARG A 306 2.15 -18.82 23.80
C ARG A 306 1.62 -19.84 22.78
N ILE A 307 0.34 -20.22 22.86
CA ILE A 307 -0.26 -21.28 22.03
C ILE A 307 -0.68 -20.71 20.68
N THR A 308 -0.44 -21.47 19.60
CA THR A 308 -0.92 -21.14 18.24
C THR A 308 -2.38 -21.55 18.08
N VAL A 309 -3.21 -20.65 17.57
CA VAL A 309 -4.61 -20.94 17.22
C VAL A 309 -4.71 -21.11 15.70
N PRO A 310 -5.37 -22.16 15.17
CA PRO A 310 -5.50 -22.32 13.73
C PRO A 310 -6.35 -21.20 13.10
N PRO A 311 -6.01 -20.73 11.89
CA PRO A 311 -6.78 -19.70 11.19
C PRO A 311 -8.27 -20.00 11.04
N LYS A 312 -8.65 -21.26 10.74
CA LYS A 312 -10.07 -21.66 10.61
C LYS A 312 -10.88 -21.41 11.88
N VAL A 313 -10.28 -21.70 13.05
CA VAL A 313 -10.88 -21.43 14.36
C VAL A 313 -11.04 -19.93 14.55
N VAL A 314 -10.01 -19.11 14.27
CA VAL A 314 -10.11 -17.65 14.45
C VAL A 314 -11.12 -17.00 13.51
N LEU A 315 -11.20 -17.46 12.25
CA LEU A 315 -12.19 -16.99 11.27
C LEU A 315 -13.62 -17.22 11.76
N ALA A 316 -13.94 -18.47 12.15
CA ALA A 316 -15.26 -18.81 12.69
C ALA A 316 -15.57 -18.07 14.00
N MET A 317 -14.59 -17.97 14.91
CA MET A 317 -14.74 -17.25 16.18
C MET A 317 -15.01 -15.76 15.99
N CYS A 318 -14.51 -15.15 14.90
CA CYS A 318 -14.80 -13.76 14.54
C CYS A 318 -16.08 -13.60 13.70
N GLY A 319 -16.79 -14.69 13.44
CA GLY A 319 -18.10 -14.67 12.79
C GLY A 319 -18.08 -14.73 11.26
N PHE A 320 -16.91 -14.93 10.63
CA PHE A 320 -16.90 -15.24 9.20
C PHE A 320 -17.68 -16.54 8.95
N SER A 321 -18.47 -16.54 7.88
CA SER A 321 -19.05 -17.75 7.35
C SER A 321 -17.99 -18.58 6.64
N LEU A 322 -17.93 -19.86 7.03
CA LEU A 322 -17.14 -20.90 6.38
C LEU A 322 -18.02 -21.87 5.57
N THR A 323 -19.32 -21.58 5.47
CA THR A 323 -20.35 -22.36 4.78
C THR A 323 -20.82 -21.58 3.54
N GLU A 324 -21.75 -20.64 3.73
CA GLU A 324 -22.33 -19.77 2.71
C GLU A 324 -22.49 -18.33 3.23
N ALA A 325 -22.38 -17.33 2.35
CA ALA A 325 -22.53 -15.93 2.74
C ALA A 325 -23.92 -15.68 3.38
N GLY A 326 -23.92 -15.00 4.52
CA GLY A 326 -25.10 -14.79 5.37
C GLY A 326 -25.22 -15.75 6.56
N ASP A 327 -24.53 -16.90 6.57
CA ASP A 327 -24.61 -17.85 7.70
C ASP A 327 -23.91 -17.31 8.96
N LYS A 328 -24.68 -17.21 10.06
CA LYS A 328 -24.25 -16.66 11.35
C LYS A 328 -24.00 -17.74 12.41
N ASN A 329 -24.16 -19.03 12.09
CA ASN A 329 -24.00 -20.15 13.03
C ASN A 329 -22.65 -20.11 13.75
N ASN A 330 -21.58 -19.79 13.03
CA ASN A 330 -20.23 -19.65 13.58
C ASN A 330 -20.16 -18.59 14.70
N TRP A 331 -20.81 -17.44 14.49
CA TRP A 331 -20.89 -16.37 15.48
C TRP A 331 -21.78 -16.75 16.67
N THR A 332 -22.89 -17.45 16.43
CA THR A 332 -23.78 -17.94 17.49
C THR A 332 -23.05 -18.91 18.41
N ASN A 333 -22.38 -19.93 17.87
CA ASN A 333 -21.59 -20.90 18.64
C ASN A 333 -20.42 -20.22 19.37
N ALA A 334 -19.70 -19.32 18.69
CA ALA A 334 -18.63 -18.53 19.31
C ALA A 334 -19.12 -17.67 20.49
N ASN A 335 -20.35 -17.13 20.44
CA ASN A 335 -20.93 -16.36 21.53
C ASN A 335 -21.39 -17.23 22.73
N VAL A 336 -21.78 -18.48 22.50
CA VAL A 336 -22.05 -19.44 23.59
C VAL A 336 -20.77 -19.73 24.37
N LEU A 337 -19.61 -19.79 23.70
CA LEU A 337 -18.30 -19.94 24.35
C LEU A 337 -17.85 -18.68 25.12
N ARG A 338 -18.32 -17.49 24.71
CA ARG A 338 -18.01 -16.18 25.33
C ARG A 338 -18.94 -15.79 26.49
N ASP A 339 -19.58 -16.75 27.16
CA ASP A 339 -20.36 -16.38 28.34
C ASP A 339 -19.47 -15.80 29.45
N ARG A 340 -19.91 -14.68 30.02
CA ARG A 340 -19.10 -13.80 30.89
C ARG A 340 -18.66 -14.47 32.21
N ARG A 341 -19.22 -15.62 32.54
CA ARG A 341 -18.94 -16.39 33.77
C ARG A 341 -18.02 -17.59 33.55
N SER A 342 -17.51 -17.80 32.33
CA SER A 342 -16.81 -19.03 31.96
C SER A 342 -15.41 -18.79 31.38
N ALA A 343 -14.45 -19.64 31.76
CA ALA A 343 -13.13 -19.70 31.15
C ALA A 343 -13.13 -20.39 29.76
N ARG A 344 -14.26 -20.99 29.35
CA ARG A 344 -14.41 -21.82 28.14
C ARG A 344 -13.78 -21.20 26.89
N ILE A 345 -13.90 -19.89 26.66
CA ILE A 345 -13.27 -19.22 25.51
C ILE A 345 -11.75 -19.35 25.49
N SER A 346 -11.08 -19.18 26.63
CA SER A 346 -9.62 -19.33 26.74
C SER A 346 -9.22 -20.78 26.50
N ASP A 347 -9.93 -21.72 27.12
CA ASP A 347 -9.58 -23.14 27.05
C ASP A 347 -9.83 -23.72 25.66
N PHE A 348 -10.93 -23.31 25.01
CA PHE A 348 -11.22 -23.57 23.61
C PHE A 348 -10.09 -23.07 22.70
N LEU A 349 -9.71 -21.79 22.78
CA LEU A 349 -8.61 -21.21 21.99
C LEU A 349 -7.24 -21.86 22.29
N ARG A 350 -7.04 -22.41 23.48
CA ARG A 350 -5.81 -23.13 23.88
C ARG A 350 -5.77 -24.59 23.45
N GLY A 351 -6.83 -25.13 22.85
CA GLY A 351 -6.86 -26.47 22.28
C GLY A 351 -8.16 -27.24 22.49
N GLY A 352 -9.07 -26.77 23.35
CA GLY A 352 -10.35 -27.42 23.62
C GLY A 352 -11.26 -27.57 22.39
N TRP A 353 -11.03 -26.78 21.33
CA TRP A 353 -11.68 -26.98 20.02
C TRP A 353 -11.47 -28.39 19.45
N LYS A 354 -10.38 -29.09 19.80
CA LYS A 354 -10.11 -30.46 19.31
C LYS A 354 -11.07 -31.53 19.85
N SER A 355 -11.81 -31.21 20.91
CA SER A 355 -12.70 -32.13 21.63
C SER A 355 -14.14 -31.62 21.70
N GLU A 356 -14.54 -30.69 20.83
CA GLU A 356 -15.88 -30.10 20.79
C GLU A 356 -16.62 -30.62 19.54
N ASP A 357 -17.73 -31.35 19.76
CA ASP A 357 -18.38 -32.17 18.73
C ASP A 357 -19.01 -31.37 17.57
N ASN A 358 -19.42 -30.13 17.83
CA ASN A 358 -20.16 -29.30 16.88
C ASN A 358 -19.32 -28.80 15.70
N THR A 359 -17.99 -28.87 15.78
CA THR A 359 -17.01 -28.59 14.71
C THR A 359 -17.27 -27.34 13.84
N PHE A 360 -17.91 -26.30 14.38
CA PHE A 360 -18.42 -25.14 13.61
C PHE A 360 -17.33 -24.28 12.92
N TRP A 361 -16.05 -24.53 13.21
CA TRP A 361 -14.92 -23.89 12.55
C TRP A 361 -14.42 -24.64 11.30
N GLU A 362 -15.02 -25.79 10.96
CA GLU A 362 -14.70 -26.50 9.74
C GLU A 362 -15.32 -25.82 8.52
N ALA A 363 -14.57 -25.79 7.41
CA ALA A 363 -15.02 -25.18 6.17
C ALA A 363 -15.88 -26.16 5.36
N SER A 364 -16.93 -25.64 4.71
CA SER A 364 -17.68 -26.44 3.74
C SER A 364 -16.77 -26.89 2.59
N PRO A 365 -17.06 -28.02 1.91
CA PRO A 365 -16.24 -28.49 0.79
C PRO A 365 -16.02 -27.44 -0.31
N LYS A 366 -17.00 -26.54 -0.52
CA LYS A 366 -16.94 -25.42 -1.45
C LYS A 366 -15.93 -24.34 -1.03
N VAL A 367 -15.91 -23.99 0.26
CA VAL A 367 -14.95 -23.01 0.81
C VAL A 367 -13.56 -23.62 0.90
N ASP A 368 -13.44 -24.90 1.29
CA ASP A 368 -12.16 -25.59 1.39
C ASP A 368 -11.49 -25.84 0.01
N ALA A 369 -12.28 -26.12 -1.03
CA ALA A 369 -11.77 -26.24 -2.40
C ALA A 369 -11.18 -24.91 -2.91
N GLU A 370 -11.87 -23.78 -2.72
CA GLU A 370 -11.34 -22.46 -3.11
C GLU A 370 -10.16 -22.04 -2.23
N ARG A 371 -10.17 -22.38 -0.92
CA ARG A 371 -9.00 -22.19 -0.03
C ARG A 371 -7.79 -22.96 -0.55
N THR A 372 -7.94 -24.25 -0.82
CA THR A 372 -6.87 -25.13 -1.29
C THR A 372 -6.30 -24.63 -2.61
N ARG A 373 -7.17 -24.27 -3.57
CA ARG A 373 -6.77 -23.66 -4.85
C ARG A 373 -5.91 -22.41 -4.66
N ARG A 374 -6.33 -21.47 -3.81
CA ARG A 374 -5.58 -20.22 -3.58
C ARG A 374 -4.27 -20.44 -2.83
N VAL A 375 -4.27 -21.32 -1.82
CA VAL A 375 -3.07 -21.67 -1.05
C VAL A 375 -2.02 -22.32 -1.94
N ALA A 376 -2.42 -23.15 -2.93
CA ALA A 376 -1.48 -23.76 -3.88
C ALA A 376 -0.66 -22.73 -4.68
N ASP A 377 -1.22 -21.55 -5.00
CA ASP A 377 -0.46 -20.47 -5.63
C ASP A 377 0.38 -19.66 -4.63
N LEU A 378 -0.12 -19.43 -3.42
CA LEU A 378 0.56 -18.66 -2.38
C LEU A 378 1.77 -19.41 -1.79
N LYS A 379 1.68 -20.74 -1.67
CA LYS A 379 2.73 -21.61 -1.12
C LYS A 379 4.00 -21.64 -1.99
N LYS A 380 3.86 -21.45 -3.31
CA LYS A 380 4.99 -21.32 -4.27
C LYS A 380 5.97 -20.21 -3.89
N LEU A 381 5.49 -19.13 -3.25
CA LEU A 381 6.35 -18.04 -2.76
C LEU A 381 7.26 -18.52 -1.62
N THR A 382 6.70 -19.29 -0.69
CA THR A 382 7.44 -19.86 0.44
C THR A 382 8.41 -20.93 -0.05
N GLU A 383 7.96 -21.85 -0.89
CA GLU A 383 8.78 -22.93 -1.46
C GLU A 383 9.96 -22.39 -2.28
N GLY A 384 9.73 -21.37 -3.12
CA GLY A 384 10.81 -20.71 -3.85
C GLY A 384 11.85 -20.05 -2.93
N MET A 385 11.41 -19.38 -1.87
CA MET A 385 12.31 -18.74 -0.90
C MET A 385 13.04 -19.75 0.01
N ASP A 386 12.42 -20.88 0.33
CA ASP A 386 13.08 -21.95 1.08
C ASP A 386 14.08 -22.71 0.20
N GLY A 387 13.79 -22.89 -1.10
CA GLY A 387 14.78 -23.35 -2.08
C GLY A 387 15.99 -22.41 -2.17
N LEU A 388 15.76 -21.09 -2.16
CA LEU A 388 16.84 -20.09 -2.13
C LEU A 388 17.71 -20.14 -0.86
N ARG A 389 17.29 -20.80 0.23
CA ARG A 389 18.12 -21.03 1.43
C ARG A 389 19.04 -22.25 1.33
N THR A 390 18.89 -23.07 0.29
CA THR A 390 19.74 -24.25 0.06
C THR A 390 20.95 -23.96 -0.83
N TYR A 391 21.05 -22.74 -1.35
CA TYR A 391 22.22 -22.17 -2.03
C TYR A 391 22.98 -21.23 -1.09
#